data_AF-W1TZE9-F1
#
_entry.id   AF-W1TZE9-F1
#
_cell.length_a   1.000
_cell.length_b   1.000
_cell.length_c   1.000
_cell.angle_alpha   90.00
_cell.angle_beta   90.00
_cell.angle_gamma   90.00
#
_symmetry.space_group_name_H-M   'P 1'
#
loop_
_entity.id
_entity.type
_entity.pdbx_description
1 polymer ?
#
loop_
_entity_poly.entity_id
_entity_poly.type
_entity_poly.pdbx_seq_one_letter_code
_entity_poly.pdbx_strand_id
1 'polypeptide(L)' 'MTNSVSSNRSEKYNIAAFFSGVGGIELRFEQTNEFRVVYANEFDKYARLTYELN' A
#
# COMPACT_ATOMS: atom_id res chain seq x y z
N MET A 1 -2.20 29.50 -25.31
CA MET A 1 -1.32 29.19 -24.16
C MET A 1 -2.06 28.19 -23.29
N THR A 2 -1.85 26.90 -23.49
CA THR A 2 -2.43 25.85 -22.64
C THR A 2 -1.47 25.63 -21.48
N ASN A 3 -1.74 26.26 -20.35
CA ASN A 3 -1.03 25.99 -19.11
C ASN A 3 -1.38 24.55 -18.70
N SER A 4 -0.57 23.59 -19.15
CA SER A 4 -0.55 22.25 -18.57
C SER A 4 -0.03 22.41 -17.15
N VAL A 5 -0.97 22.53 -16.21
CA VAL A 5 -0.69 22.33 -14.80
C VAL A 5 -0.39 20.84 -14.64
N SER A 6 0.86 20.46 -14.88
CA SER A 6 1.37 19.19 -14.39
C SER A 6 1.25 19.30 -12.89
N SER A 7 0.18 18.71 -12.32
CA SER A 7 0.17 18.41 -10.91
C SER A 7 1.45 17.63 -10.67
N ASN A 8 2.34 18.16 -9.83
CA ASN A 8 3.39 17.36 -9.22
C ASN A 8 2.66 16.17 -8.61
N ARG A 9 2.59 15.05 -9.34
CA ARG A 9 2.01 13.82 -8.81
C ARG A 9 2.86 13.53 -7.60
N SER A 10 2.26 13.73 -6.43
CA SER A 10 2.90 13.39 -5.18
C SER A 10 3.33 11.94 -5.32
N GLU A 11 4.64 11.69 -5.19
CA GLU A 11 5.15 10.36 -4.99
C GLU A 11 4.24 9.66 -3.97
N LYS A 12 3.81 8.42 -4.27
CA LYS A 12 2.93 7.67 -3.38
C LYS A 12 3.54 7.64 -1.99
N TYR A 13 2.72 7.81 -0.96
CA TYR A 13 3.20 7.72 0.41
C TYR A 13 3.64 6.28 0.70
N ASN A 14 4.90 6.12 1.10
CA ASN A 14 5.44 4.82 1.46
C ASN A 14 4.93 4.40 2.84
N ILE A 15 4.40 3.19 2.95
CA ILE A 15 3.91 2.60 4.19
C ILE A 15 4.79 1.40 4.56
N ALA A 16 5.25 1.37 5.81
CA ALA A 16 5.72 0.16 6.47
C ALA A 16 4.61 -0.32 7.42
N ALA A 17 4.08 -1.50 7.15
CA ALA A 17 3.04 -2.11 7.95
C ALA A 17 3.65 -3.15 8.89
N PHE A 18 3.27 -3.07 10.17
CA PHE A 18 3.70 -4.01 11.18
C PHE A 18 2.50 -4.78 11.72
N PHE A 19 2.64 -6.10 11.85
CA PHE A 19 1.55 -7.00 12.24
C PHE A 19 0.38 -6.93 11.25
N SER A 20 0.72 -7.07 9.97
CA SER A 20 -0.20 -6.90 8.84
C SER A 20 -1.36 -7.90 8.81
N GLY A 21 -1.27 -9.01 9.56
CA GLY A 21 -2.26 -10.06 9.50
C GLY A 21 -2.47 -10.52 8.05
N VAL A 22 -3.72 -10.47 7.58
CA VAL A 22 -4.10 -10.85 6.21
C VAL A 22 -4.03 -9.71 5.18
N GLY A 23 -3.58 -8.50 5.57
CA GLY A 23 -3.35 -7.38 4.63
C GLY A 23 -4.55 -6.51 4.29
N GLY A 24 -5.61 -6.56 5.11
CA GLY A 24 -6.86 -5.86 4.81
C GLY A 24 -6.74 -4.34 4.79
N ILE A 25 -5.88 -3.75 5.63
CA ILE A 25 -5.71 -2.30 5.75
C ILE A 25 -4.85 -1.78 4.60
N GLU A 26 -3.73 -2.46 4.37
CA GLU A 26 -2.78 -2.27 3.28
C GLU A 26 -3.49 -2.25 1.93
N LEU A 27 -4.33 -3.27 1.67
CA LEU A 27 -5.11 -3.36 0.45
C LEU A 27 -6.03 -2.15 0.26
N ARG A 28 -6.66 -1.64 1.33
CA ARG A 28 -7.51 -0.45 1.25
C ARG A 28 -6.69 0.81 1.00
N PHE A 29 -5.52 0.95 1.63
CA PHE A 29 -4.61 2.06 1.37
C PHE A 29 -4.11 2.06 -0.08
N GLU A 30 -3.72 0.90 -0.63
CA GLU A 30 -3.28 0.80 -2.03
C GLU A 30 -4.43 1.09 -3.02
N GLN A 31 -5.66 0.70 -2.69
CA GLN A 31 -6.86 1.01 -3.49
C GLN A 31 -7.15 2.51 -3.61
N THR A 32 -6.72 3.34 -2.65
CA THR A 32 -6.83 4.80 -2.79
C THR A 32 -5.89 5.38 -3.84
N ASN A 33 -4.90 4.58 -4.30
CA ASN A 33 -3.84 4.96 -5.23
C ASN A 33 -2.90 6.09 -4.74
N GLU A 34 -3.04 6.54 -3.49
CA GLU A 34 -2.17 7.53 -2.86
C GLU A 34 -1.01 6.90 -2.09
N PHE A 35 -1.11 5.62 -1.74
CA PHE A 35 -0.15 4.91 -0.90
C PHE A 35 0.49 3.73 -1.62
N ARG A 36 1.68 3.37 -1.16
CA ARG A 36 2.46 2.21 -1.59
C ARG A 36 3.01 1.50 -0.37
N VAL A 37 2.68 0.22 -0.21
CA VAL A 37 3.27 -0.60 0.86
C VAL A 37 4.66 -1.03 0.42
N VAL A 38 5.67 -0.65 1.20
CA VAL A 38 7.09 -0.99 0.93
C VAL A 38 7.61 -2.09 1.85
N TYR A 39 6.93 -2.31 2.97
CA TYR A 39 7.24 -3.35 3.94
C TYR A 39 5.96 -3.78 4.64
N ALA A 40 5.80 -5.08 4.81
CA ALA A 40 4.75 -5.68 5.62
C ALA A 40 5.37 -6.88 6.35
N ASN A 41 5.18 -6.98 7.66
CA ASN A 41 5.59 -8.17 8.41
C ASN A 41 4.42 -8.78 9.17
N GLU A 42 4.48 -10.12 9.28
CA GLU A 42 3.55 -10.91 10.05
C GLU A 42 4.26 -12.21 10.47
N PHE A 43 4.05 -12.64 11.71
CA PHE A 43 4.62 -13.88 12.23
C PHE A 43 3.75 -15.09 11.86
N ASP A 44 2.42 -14.91 11.86
CA ASP A 44 1.50 -15.99 11.54
C ASP A 44 1.67 -16.46 10.08
N LYS A 45 1.85 -17.78 9.93
CA LYS A 45 2.11 -18.39 8.62
C LYS A 45 0.89 -18.31 7.70
N TYR A 46 -0.32 -18.50 8.23
CA TYR A 46 -1.54 -18.53 7.42
C TYR A 46 -1.94 -17.13 7.01
N ALA A 47 -1.78 -16.16 7.89
CA ALA A 47 -2.01 -14.76 7.61
C ALA A 47 -1.12 -14.25 6.47
N ARG A 48 0.17 -14.61 6.46
CA ARG A 48 1.08 -14.31 5.34
C ARG A 48 0.65 -14.96 4.03
N LEU A 49 0.25 -16.22 4.05
CA LEU A 49 -0.26 -16.90 2.84
C LEU A 49 -1.49 -16.18 2.28
N THR A 50 -2.41 -15.74 3.14
CA THR A 50 -3.57 -14.96 2.71
C THR A 50 -3.16 -13.57 2.18
N TYR A 51 -2.21 -12.91 2.84
CA TYR A 51 -1.68 -11.61 2.41
C TYR A 51 -1.11 -11.70 0.98
N GLU A 52 -0.32 -12.74 0.68
CA GLU A 52 0.32 -12.96 -0.63
C GLU A 52 -0.66 -13.34 -1.76
N LEU A 53 -1.86 -13.81 -1.42
CA LEU A 53 -2.89 -14.19 -2.39
C LEU A 53 -3.80 -13.02 -2.82
N ASN A 54 -3.72 -11.89 -2.13
CA ASN A 54 -4.45 -10.66 -2.46
C ASN A 54 -3.74 -9.87 -3.55
#